data_AF-A0A160PMF8-F1
#
_entry.id   AF-A0A160PMF8-F1
#
_cell.length_a   1.000
_cell.length_b   1.000
_cell.length_c   1.000
_cell.angle_alpha   90.00
_cell.angle_beta   90.00
_cell.angle_gamma   90.00
#
_symmetry.space_group_name_H-M   'P 1'
#
loop_
_entity.id
_entity.type
_entity.pdbx_description
1 polymer ?
#
loop_
_entity_poly.entity_id
_entity_poly.type
_entity_poly.pdbx_seq_one_letter_code
_entity_poly.pdbx_strand_id
1 'polypeptide(L)'
;MSKHAERAREELARIFPQWLISAAENRDFSMGQAMKFSPKRWLFPDFSFTYDDQDFVVPLIVDFDALINDLLSHAPGAFHYPGATLSFPKGWDSLSQKQIQDCLWNALEGWFFYIDYYIGWAVEWRQRDRGQVSGDFRIGCLFESFSNPKPNLQFLTDPLR
;
A
#
# COMPACT_ATOMS: atom_id res chain seq x y z
N MET A 1 23.14 9.37 -5.64
CA MET A 1 22.71 7.97 -5.86
C MET A 1 23.65 7.32 -6.86
N SER A 2 23.98 6.03 -6.71
CA SER A 2 24.78 5.33 -7.71
C SER A 2 23.97 5.13 -9.00
N LYS A 3 24.61 5.05 -10.18
CA LYS A 3 23.93 4.78 -11.47
C LYS A 3 23.01 3.55 -11.43
N HIS A 4 23.31 2.59 -10.56
CA HIS A 4 22.55 1.35 -10.42
C HIS A 4 21.32 1.49 -9.51
N ALA A 5 21.34 2.37 -8.51
CA ALA A 5 20.14 2.71 -7.73
C ALA A 5 19.12 3.49 -8.57
N GLU A 6 19.60 4.31 -9.52
CA GLU A 6 18.74 5.02 -10.47
C GLU A 6 17.97 4.04 -11.37
N ARG A 7 18.63 2.98 -11.85
CA ARG A 7 17.99 1.92 -12.65
C ARG A 7 16.82 1.25 -11.90
N ALA A 8 16.99 0.94 -10.62
CA ALA A 8 15.93 0.34 -9.82
C ALA A 8 14.74 1.29 -9.68
N ARG A 9 15.01 2.56 -9.41
CA ARG A 9 13.98 3.62 -9.36
C ARG A 9 13.23 3.75 -10.68
N GLU A 10 13.93 3.84 -11.80
CA GLU A 10 13.34 3.98 -13.13
C GLU A 10 12.43 2.79 -13.46
N GLU A 11 12.89 1.57 -13.19
CA GLU A 11 12.09 0.37 -13.42
C GLU A 11 10.84 0.35 -12.54
N LEU A 12 10.99 0.63 -11.24
CA LEU A 12 9.86 0.72 -10.30
C LEU A 12 8.85 1.77 -10.77
N ALA A 13 9.29 2.98 -11.11
CA ALA A 13 8.42 4.05 -11.57
C ALA A 13 7.66 3.69 -12.86
N ARG A 14 8.28 2.90 -13.74
CA ARG A 14 7.68 2.43 -14.98
C ARG A 14 6.57 1.40 -14.73
N ILE A 15 6.77 0.47 -13.80
CA ILE A 15 5.85 -0.66 -13.58
C ILE A 15 4.80 -0.40 -12.48
N PHE A 16 5.08 0.52 -11.55
CA PHE A 16 4.26 0.74 -10.35
C PHE A 16 2.76 0.89 -10.63
N PRO A 17 2.31 1.73 -11.58
CA PRO A 17 0.88 1.98 -11.73
C PRO A 17 0.10 0.73 -12.13
N GLN A 18 0.66 -0.08 -13.03
CA GLN A 18 0.03 -1.33 -13.46
C GLN A 18 0.08 -2.38 -12.36
N TRP A 19 1.21 -2.48 -11.65
CA TRP A 19 1.41 -3.48 -10.60
C TRP A 19 0.56 -3.22 -9.37
N LEU A 20 0.32 -1.94 -9.03
CA LEU A 20 -0.63 -1.53 -8.01
C LEU A 20 -2.03 -2.10 -8.29
N ILE A 21 -2.51 -1.94 -9.52
CA ILE A 21 -3.84 -2.43 -9.94
C ILE A 21 -3.87 -3.96 -9.90
N SER A 22 -2.85 -4.62 -10.45
CA SER A 22 -2.79 -6.09 -10.46
C SER A 22 -2.67 -6.69 -9.05
N ALA A 23 -1.98 -6.04 -8.13
CA ALA A 23 -1.90 -6.49 -6.74
C ALA A 23 -3.22 -6.27 -5.98
N ALA A 24 -3.95 -5.19 -6.28
CA ALA A 24 -5.29 -4.97 -5.75
C ALA A 24 -6.24 -6.09 -6.20
N GLU A 25 -6.29 -6.35 -7.51
CA GLU A 25 -7.14 -7.39 -8.11
C GLU A 25 -6.79 -8.79 -7.58
N ASN A 26 -5.51 -9.07 -7.33
CA ASN A 26 -5.06 -10.37 -6.79
C ASN A 26 -5.62 -10.66 -5.38
N ARG A 27 -6.04 -9.62 -4.64
CA ARG A 27 -6.62 -9.76 -3.31
C ARG A 27 -8.07 -9.30 -3.26
N ASP A 28 -8.75 -9.35 -4.40
CA ASP A 28 -10.17 -8.99 -4.57
C ASP A 28 -10.51 -7.54 -4.15
N PHE A 29 -9.52 -6.63 -4.15
CA PHE A 29 -9.78 -5.20 -4.03
C PHE A 29 -10.22 -4.63 -5.38
N SER A 30 -11.17 -3.71 -5.34
CA SER A 30 -11.56 -2.87 -6.48
C SER A 30 -10.94 -1.48 -6.32
N MET A 31 -10.03 -1.11 -7.23
CA MET A 31 -9.43 0.22 -7.25
C MET A 31 -10.42 1.32 -7.66
N GLY A 32 -11.49 1.00 -8.40
CA GLY A 32 -12.40 2.00 -8.93
C GLY A 32 -11.74 2.96 -9.94
N GLN A 33 -12.35 4.14 -10.13
CA GLN A 33 -11.85 5.15 -11.07
C GLN A 33 -10.77 6.03 -10.44
N ALA A 34 -9.64 6.20 -11.13
CA ALA A 34 -8.56 7.07 -10.65
C ALA A 34 -8.80 8.55 -11.03
N MET A 35 -8.84 9.43 -10.05
CA MET A 35 -8.67 10.88 -10.19
C MET A 35 -7.18 11.22 -10.15
N LYS A 36 -6.60 11.59 -11.29
CA LYS A 36 -5.17 11.86 -11.42
C LYS A 36 -4.88 13.34 -11.17
N PHE A 37 -4.22 13.65 -10.05
CA PHE A 37 -3.73 15.01 -9.77
C PHE A 37 -2.40 15.29 -10.48
N SER A 38 -1.59 14.25 -10.68
CA SER A 38 -0.36 14.29 -11.46
C SER A 38 -0.07 12.91 -12.05
N PRO A 39 0.97 12.74 -12.90
CA PRO A 39 1.39 11.43 -13.38
C PRO A 39 1.68 10.42 -12.25
N LYS A 40 2.02 10.90 -11.05
CA LYS A 40 2.45 10.07 -9.91
C LYS A 40 1.59 10.20 -8.65
N ARG A 41 0.56 11.04 -8.66
CA ARG A 41 -0.33 11.23 -7.50
C ARG A 41 -1.78 11.06 -7.90
N TRP A 42 -2.38 9.95 -7.49
CA TRP A 42 -3.73 9.56 -7.86
C TRP A 42 -4.61 9.41 -6.61
N LEU A 43 -5.90 9.67 -6.76
CA LEU A 43 -6.94 9.39 -5.78
C LEU A 43 -7.93 8.41 -6.38
N PHE A 44 -8.27 7.39 -5.60
CA PHE A 44 -9.27 6.38 -5.90
C PHE A 44 -10.42 6.56 -4.91
N PRO A 45 -11.45 7.36 -5.23
CA PRO A 45 -12.53 7.68 -4.29
C PRO A 45 -13.40 6.46 -3.96
N ASP A 46 -13.51 5.52 -4.90
CA ASP A 46 -14.36 4.33 -4.81
C ASP A 46 -13.55 3.04 -4.55
N PHE A 47 -12.33 3.18 -4.01
CA PHE A 47 -11.54 2.01 -3.62
C PHE A 47 -12.32 1.18 -2.60
N SER A 48 -12.43 -0.12 -2.84
CA SER A 48 -13.33 -0.98 -2.09
C SER A 48 -12.83 -2.42 -1.99
N PHE A 49 -13.27 -3.11 -0.94
CA PHE A 49 -12.93 -4.50 -0.65
C PHE A 49 -13.87 -5.12 0.38
N THR A 50 -13.82 -6.44 0.51
CA THR A 50 -14.59 -7.19 1.49
C THR A 50 -13.66 -7.74 2.57
N TYR A 51 -14.02 -7.58 3.83
CA TYR A 51 -13.34 -8.18 4.99
C TYR A 51 -14.41 -8.77 5.93
N ASP A 52 -14.28 -10.05 6.28
CA ASP A 52 -15.25 -10.80 7.11
C ASP A 52 -16.72 -10.60 6.70
N ASP A 53 -17.01 -10.83 5.40
CA ASP A 53 -18.34 -10.66 4.78
C ASP A 53 -18.91 -9.23 4.83
N GLN A 54 -18.10 -8.24 5.17
CA GLN A 54 -18.46 -6.83 5.17
C GLN A 54 -17.75 -6.08 4.05
N ASP A 55 -18.51 -5.35 3.24
CA ASP A 55 -17.98 -4.49 2.19
C ASP A 55 -17.55 -3.13 2.74
N PHE A 56 -16.38 -2.67 2.30
CA PHE A 56 -15.78 -1.39 2.64
C PHE A 56 -15.59 -0.56 1.38
N VAL A 57 -15.93 0.73 1.47
CA VAL A 57 -15.60 1.74 0.46
C VAL A 57 -14.83 2.86 1.15
N VAL A 58 -13.56 3.00 0.79
CA VAL A 58 -12.59 3.87 1.46
C VAL A 58 -11.79 4.62 0.40
N PRO A 59 -11.83 5.95 0.35
CA PRO A 59 -11.00 6.71 -0.56
C PRO A 59 -9.51 6.43 -0.32
N LEU A 60 -8.77 6.12 -1.39
CA LEU A 60 -7.35 5.80 -1.35
C LEU A 60 -6.53 6.81 -2.15
N ILE A 61 -5.58 7.50 -1.50
CA ILE A 61 -4.62 8.38 -2.17
C ILE A 61 -3.31 7.64 -2.33
N VAL A 62 -2.75 7.65 -3.54
CA VAL A 62 -1.49 6.98 -3.86
C VAL A 62 -0.50 7.97 -4.43
N ASP A 63 0.65 8.10 -3.78
CA ASP A 63 1.82 8.87 -4.25
C ASP A 63 2.94 7.90 -4.64
N PHE A 64 3.13 7.69 -5.95
CA PHE A 64 4.08 6.70 -6.45
C PHE A 64 5.53 7.07 -6.11
N ASP A 65 5.89 8.35 -6.15
CA ASP A 65 7.27 8.76 -5.87
C ASP A 65 7.61 8.52 -4.40
N ALA A 66 6.68 8.81 -3.49
CA ALA A 66 6.85 8.56 -2.07
C ALA A 66 6.95 7.05 -1.78
N LEU A 67 6.04 6.25 -2.33
CA LEU A 67 6.05 4.78 -2.12
C LEU A 67 7.28 4.10 -2.72
N ILE A 68 7.77 4.58 -3.88
CA ILE A 68 9.01 4.08 -4.49
C ILE A 68 10.23 4.51 -3.66
N ASN A 69 10.27 5.76 -3.19
CA ASN A 69 11.34 6.23 -2.31
C ASN A 69 11.44 5.39 -1.06
N ASP A 70 10.28 5.14 -0.45
CA ASP A 70 10.19 4.36 0.76
C ASP A 70 10.58 2.91 0.48
N LEU A 71 10.06 2.27 -0.57
CA LEU A 71 10.51 0.93 -1.00
C LEU A 71 12.05 0.84 -1.12
N LEU A 72 12.66 1.82 -1.78
CA LEU A 72 14.11 1.89 -1.99
C LEU A 72 14.92 2.17 -0.72
N SER A 73 14.32 2.70 0.35
CA SER A 73 15.01 2.86 1.64
C SER A 73 15.20 1.55 2.40
N HIS A 74 14.57 0.47 1.96
CA HIS A 74 14.71 -0.85 2.58
C HIS A 74 15.64 -1.76 1.82
N ALA A 75 16.21 -2.73 2.53
CA ALA A 75 16.93 -3.80 1.85
C ALA A 75 15.92 -4.61 1.01
N PRO A 76 16.26 -5.02 -0.23
CA PRO A 76 15.41 -5.82 -1.10
C PRO A 76 14.79 -7.08 -0.46
N GLY A 77 15.38 -7.61 0.61
CA GLY A 77 14.87 -8.77 1.36
C GLY A 77 14.19 -8.46 2.69
N ALA A 78 13.86 -7.20 2.97
CA ALA A 78 13.13 -6.82 4.19
C ALA A 78 11.62 -7.13 4.12
N PHE A 79 11.09 -7.42 2.92
CA PHE A 79 9.66 -7.66 2.71
C PHE A 79 9.34 -9.12 3.04
N HIS A 80 8.59 -9.34 4.12
CA HIS A 80 8.32 -10.67 4.64
C HIS A 80 7.00 -11.22 4.07
N TYR A 81 7.03 -12.46 3.56
CA TYR A 81 5.84 -13.25 3.25
C TYR A 81 5.90 -14.58 4.02
N PRO A 82 4.82 -15.03 4.68
CA PRO A 82 4.81 -16.31 5.37
C PRO A 82 5.09 -17.47 4.40
N GLY A 83 6.13 -18.26 4.65
CA GLY A 83 6.41 -19.48 3.89
C GLY A 83 7.36 -19.35 2.69
N ALA A 84 7.94 -18.18 2.41
CA ALA A 84 8.96 -18.02 1.38
C ALA A 84 10.17 -17.21 1.88
N THR A 85 11.30 -17.87 2.13
CA THR A 85 12.59 -17.20 2.36
C THR A 85 13.17 -16.81 1.01
N LEU A 86 12.82 -15.64 0.50
CA LEU A 86 13.40 -15.12 -0.74
C LEU A 86 14.83 -14.63 -0.46
N SER A 87 15.83 -15.27 -1.07
CA SER A 87 17.23 -14.86 -0.96
C SER A 87 17.49 -13.66 -1.87
N PHE A 88 17.19 -12.46 -1.40
CA PHE A 88 17.51 -11.25 -2.14
C PHE A 88 19.00 -10.85 -1.97
N PRO A 89 19.65 -10.34 -3.02
CA PRO A 89 20.96 -9.69 -2.93
C PRO A 89 20.98 -8.54 -1.91
N LYS A 90 22.18 -8.19 -1.41
CA LYS A 90 22.35 -7.20 -0.33
C LYS A 90 21.99 -5.76 -0.71
N GLY A 91 21.79 -5.43 -1.99
CA GLY A 91 21.50 -4.06 -2.44
C GLY A 91 20.76 -3.98 -3.78
N TRP A 92 19.96 -2.92 -3.95
CA TRP A 92 19.13 -2.64 -5.13
C TRP A 92 19.92 -2.59 -6.44
N ASP A 93 21.17 -2.15 -6.35
CA ASP A 93 22.12 -2.01 -7.45
C ASP A 93 22.53 -3.34 -8.07
N SER A 94 22.41 -4.44 -7.32
CA SER A 94 22.75 -5.79 -7.77
C SER A 94 21.56 -6.62 -8.25
N LEU A 95 20.35 -6.07 -8.21
CA LEU A 95 19.14 -6.77 -8.62
C LEU A 95 19.00 -6.82 -10.14
N SER A 96 18.56 -7.98 -10.63
CA SER A 96 17.98 -8.10 -11.98
C SER A 96 16.63 -7.40 -12.05
N GLN A 97 16.15 -7.11 -13.26
CA GLN A 97 14.83 -6.51 -13.49
C GLN A 97 13.70 -7.35 -12.88
N LYS A 98 13.79 -8.68 -13.02
CA LYS A 98 12.83 -9.60 -12.41
C LYS A 98 12.85 -9.51 -10.89
N GLN A 99 14.01 -9.39 -10.26
CA GLN A 99 14.10 -9.25 -8.80
C GLN A 99 13.54 -7.91 -8.31
N ILE A 100 13.71 -6.82 -9.07
CA ILE A 100 13.09 -5.52 -8.74
C ILE A 100 11.56 -5.64 -8.78
N GLN A 101 11.05 -6.31 -9.82
CA GLN A 101 9.64 -6.64 -9.96
C GLN A 101 9.15 -7.48 -8.76
N ASP A 102 9.83 -8.58 -8.44
CA ASP A 102 9.49 -9.43 -7.30
C ASP A 102 9.47 -8.62 -5.98
N CYS A 103 10.42 -7.70 -5.77
CA CYS A 103 10.41 -6.81 -4.61
C CYS A 103 9.14 -5.95 -4.56
N LEU A 104 8.75 -5.34 -5.68
CA LEU A 104 7.53 -4.53 -5.77
C LEU A 104 6.27 -5.36 -5.51
N TRP A 105 6.17 -6.57 -6.08
CA TRP A 105 5.02 -7.45 -5.83
C TRP A 105 4.85 -7.75 -4.35
N ASN A 106 5.92 -8.22 -3.71
CA ASN A 106 5.87 -8.58 -2.29
C ASN A 106 5.57 -7.38 -1.40
N ALA A 107 6.08 -6.21 -1.77
CA ALA A 107 5.77 -4.97 -1.10
C ALA A 107 4.26 -4.65 -1.24
N LEU A 108 3.72 -4.61 -2.46
CA LEU A 108 2.29 -4.33 -2.69
C LEU A 108 1.36 -5.36 -2.03
N GLU A 109 1.69 -6.65 -2.08
CA GLU A 109 0.96 -7.71 -1.37
C GLU A 109 0.91 -7.45 0.14
N GLY A 110 2.05 -7.11 0.75
CA GLY A 110 2.11 -6.76 2.17
C GLY A 110 1.33 -5.49 2.50
N TRP A 111 1.33 -4.52 1.59
CA TRP A 111 0.58 -3.27 1.76
C TRP A 111 -0.93 -3.50 1.71
N PHE A 112 -1.44 -4.25 0.74
CA PHE A 112 -2.87 -4.61 0.66
C PHE A 112 -3.31 -5.49 1.84
N PHE A 113 -2.46 -6.41 2.31
CA PHE A 113 -2.69 -7.13 3.57
C PHE A 113 -2.79 -6.20 4.78
N TYR A 114 -1.95 -5.18 4.83
CA TYR A 114 -2.05 -4.24 5.93
C TYR A 114 -3.34 -3.41 5.86
N ILE A 115 -3.80 -3.06 4.64
CA ILE A 115 -5.06 -2.35 4.42
C ILE A 115 -6.26 -3.16 4.91
N ASP A 116 -6.41 -4.42 4.47
CA ASP A 116 -7.53 -5.27 4.90
C ASP A 116 -7.55 -5.43 6.42
N TYR A 117 -6.41 -5.81 7.01
CA TYR A 117 -6.28 -6.09 8.42
C TYR A 117 -6.53 -4.85 9.27
N TYR A 118 -5.93 -3.71 8.93
CA TYR A 118 -6.05 -2.51 9.75
C TYR A 118 -7.47 -1.94 9.72
N ILE A 119 -8.12 -1.92 8.55
CA ILE A 119 -9.48 -1.38 8.42
C ILE A 119 -10.49 -2.33 9.08
N GLY A 120 -10.38 -3.64 8.80
CA GLY A 120 -11.21 -4.67 9.44
C GLY A 120 -11.10 -4.62 10.96
N TRP A 121 -9.87 -4.58 11.48
CA TRP A 121 -9.61 -4.47 12.91
C TRP A 121 -10.14 -3.18 13.54
N ALA A 122 -9.96 -2.02 12.88
CA ALA A 122 -10.48 -0.75 13.39
C ALA A 122 -12.02 -0.75 13.52
N VAL A 123 -12.71 -1.49 12.65
CA VAL A 123 -14.16 -1.67 12.69
C VAL A 123 -14.55 -2.58 13.84
N GLU A 124 -13.88 -3.71 14.04
CA GLU A 124 -14.10 -4.60 15.19
C GLU A 124 -13.98 -3.84 16.52
N TRP A 125 -12.96 -2.99 16.67
CA TRP A 125 -12.79 -2.17 17.88
C TRP A 125 -13.94 -1.21 18.11
N ARG A 126 -14.39 -0.50 17.06
CA ARG A 126 -15.53 0.43 17.18
C ARG A 126 -16.84 -0.30 17.49
N GLN A 127 -17.04 -1.50 16.96
CA GLN A 127 -18.21 -2.33 17.28
C GLN A 127 -18.17 -2.78 18.75
N ARG A 128 -16.99 -3.20 19.26
CA ARG A 128 -16.80 -3.55 20.67
C ARG A 128 -17.04 -2.36 21.60
N ASP A 129 -16.50 -1.19 21.28
CA ASP A 129 -16.64 0.02 22.11
C ASP A 129 -18.07 0.58 22.17
N ARG A 130 -18.92 0.26 21.18
CA ARG A 130 -20.30 0.77 21.08
C ARG A 130 -21.39 -0.24 21.42
N GLY A 131 -21.03 -1.49 21.73
CA GLY A 131 -21.98 -2.51 22.16
C GLY A 131 -23.03 -2.96 21.13
N GLN A 132 -22.91 -2.61 19.84
CA GLN A 132 -23.78 -3.10 18.76
C GLN A 132 -23.33 -2.76 17.31
N VAL A 133 -24.06 -3.35 16.35
CA VAL A 133 -23.71 -3.95 15.03
C VAL A 133 -23.50 -3.00 13.83
N SER A 134 -22.66 -3.49 12.89
CA SER A 134 -22.52 -3.23 11.44
C SER A 134 -23.35 -2.09 10.84
N GLY A 135 -22.65 -1.04 10.41
CA GLY A 135 -23.17 0.03 9.58
C GLY A 135 -22.04 0.69 8.81
N ASP A 136 -22.26 0.87 7.51
CA ASP A 136 -21.42 1.48 6.46
C ASP A 136 -20.32 2.43 7.01
N PHE A 137 -19.14 1.86 7.31
CA PHE A 137 -18.00 2.60 7.83
C PHE A 137 -17.23 3.23 6.67
N ARG A 138 -17.65 4.43 6.25
CA ARG A 138 -16.83 5.30 5.42
C ARG A 138 -15.71 5.90 6.26
N ILE A 139 -14.61 5.18 6.36
CA ILE A 139 -13.39 5.64 7.02
C ILE A 139 -12.56 6.37 5.97
N GLY A 140 -12.22 7.64 6.19
CA GLY A 140 -11.19 8.31 5.39
C GLY A 140 -9.81 7.83 5.83
N CYS A 141 -8.95 7.37 4.92
CA CYS A 141 -7.59 6.98 5.27
C CYS A 141 -6.55 7.40 4.24
N LEU A 142 -5.38 7.79 4.75
CA LEU A 142 -4.15 8.09 4.04
C LEU A 142 -3.08 7.17 4.66
N PHE A 143 -2.36 6.36 3.87
CA PHE A 143 -1.26 5.55 4.38
C PHE A 143 -0.07 5.40 3.42
N GLU A 144 1.12 5.68 3.95
CA GLU A 144 2.44 5.26 3.45
C GLU A 144 3.04 4.26 4.45
N SER A 145 3.52 3.08 4.01
CA SER A 145 4.94 2.69 4.24
C SER A 145 5.27 1.29 3.68
N PHE A 146 6.50 1.13 3.24
CA PHE A 146 7.37 0.00 3.49
C PHE A 146 8.36 0.39 4.60
N SER A 147 8.00 0.28 5.88
CA SER A 147 8.87 0.17 7.08
C SER A 147 9.70 1.36 7.64
N ASN A 148 9.06 2.23 8.44
CA ASN A 148 9.61 2.75 9.73
C ASN A 148 8.45 3.24 10.64
N PRO A 149 8.58 3.31 11.99
CA PRO A 149 7.48 3.12 12.96
C PRO A 149 6.53 4.31 13.14
N LYS A 150 6.52 5.27 12.21
CA LYS A 150 5.63 6.43 12.28
C LYS A 150 5.00 6.66 10.92
N PRO A 151 3.72 6.29 10.70
CA PRO A 151 2.96 6.93 9.66
C PRO A 151 2.93 8.43 10.01
N ASN A 152 3.37 9.29 9.09
CA ASN A 152 3.24 10.74 9.24
C ASN A 152 1.75 11.09 9.05
N LEU A 153 0.99 10.91 10.13
CA LEU A 153 -0.45 11.15 10.24
C LEU A 153 -0.70 12.63 10.52
N GLN A 154 -1.12 13.38 9.51
CA GLN A 154 -1.96 14.55 9.76
C GLN A 154 -3.08 14.57 8.74
N PHE A 155 -4.21 13.92 9.06
CA PHE A 155 -5.56 14.38 8.69
C PHE A 155 -6.63 13.67 9.55
N LEU A 156 -6.53 13.78 10.87
CA LEU A 156 -7.63 13.52 11.82
C LEU A 156 -7.49 14.38 13.10
N THR A 157 -6.89 15.57 13.02
CA THR A 157 -6.99 16.55 14.13
C THR A 157 -8.10 17.54 13.82
N ASP A 158 -9.28 17.21 14.34
CA ASP A 158 -10.40 18.06 14.76
C ASP A 158 -11.16 18.86 13.68
N PRO A 159 -12.46 18.56 13.41
CA PRO A 159 -13.29 19.42 12.56
C PRO A 159 -13.75 20.73 13.24
N LEU A 160 -13.32 21.02 14.48
CA LEU A 160 -13.70 22.25 15.22
C LEU A 160 -12.53 22.99 15.89
N ARG A 161 -11.36 23.07 15.24
CA ARG A 161 -10.34 24.07 15.59
C ARG A 161 -10.03 25.01 14.42
#